data_AF-A0A7W6LW66-F1
#
_entry.id   AF-A0A7W6LW66-F1
#
_cell.length_a   1.000
_cell.length_b   1.000
_cell.length_c   1.000
_cell.angle_alpha   90.00
_cell.angle_beta   90.00
_cell.angle_gamma   90.00
#
_symmetry.space_group_name_H-M   'P 1'
#
loop_
_entity.id
_entity.type
_entity.pdbx_description
1 polymer ?
#
loop_
_entity_poly.entity_id
_entity_poly.type
_entity_poly.pdbx_seq_one_letter_code
_entity_poly.pdbx_strand_id
1 'polypeptide(L)' 'MTFIEELRDAAARIGTMPHAFPLIPRYERHGIRRRSYNGYGILYSVQSDRVFVHRIIGPGQDHDRALRLN' A
#
# COMPACT_ATOMS: atom_id res chain seq x y z
N MET A 1 -0.13 -13.53 -18.35
CA MET A 1 0.01 -12.58 -17.23
C MET A 1 -0.06 -13.38 -15.94
N THR A 2 0.92 -13.19 -15.05
CA THR A 2 0.95 -13.84 -13.74
C THR A 2 0.35 -12.92 -12.68
N PHE A 3 -0.11 -13.49 -11.57
CA PHE A 3 -0.61 -12.70 -10.44
C PHE A 3 0.42 -11.68 -9.90
N ILE A 4 1.72 -12.01 -9.97
CA ILE A 4 2.80 -11.10 -9.56
C ILE A 4 2.88 -9.87 -10.49
N GLU A 5 2.71 -10.07 -11.79
CA GLU A 5 2.67 -8.97 -12.76
C GLU A 5 1.48 -8.05 -12.49
N GLU A 6 0.31 -8.62 -12.23
CA GLU A 6 -0.90 -7.86 -11.88
C GLU A 6 -0.74 -6.99 -10.63
N LEU A 7 -0.12 -7.55 -9.58
CA LEU A 7 0.19 -6.82 -8.34
C LEU A 7 1.18 -5.68 -8.59
N ARG A 8 2.22 -5.94 -9.39
CA ARG A 8 3.22 -4.92 -9.75
C ARG A 8 2.57 -3.77 -10.53
N ASP A 9 1.72 -4.10 -11.48
CA ASP A 9 0.95 -3.14 -12.26
C ASP A 9 -0.01 -2.32 -11.39
N ALA A 10 -0.70 -2.97 -10.44
CA ALA A 10 -1.54 -2.28 -9.48
C ALA A 10 -0.72 -1.34 -8.58
N ALA A 11 0.48 -1.72 -8.15
CA ALA A 11 1.36 -0.84 -7.39
C ALA A 11 1.84 0.35 -8.23
N ALA A 12 2.27 0.13 -9.48
CA ALA A 12 2.72 1.18 -10.39
C ALA A 12 1.63 2.23 -10.66
N ARG A 13 0.38 1.79 -10.86
CA ARG A 13 -0.78 2.67 -11.08
C ARG A 13 -1.13 3.55 -9.88
N ILE A 14 -0.56 3.34 -8.69
CA ILE A 14 -0.74 4.29 -7.58
C ILE A 14 -0.10 5.63 -7.91
N GLY A 15 1.00 5.64 -8.67
CA GLY A 15 1.72 6.87 -9.02
C GLY A 15 0.91 7.89 -9.83
N THR A 16 -0.16 7.47 -10.52
CA THR A 16 -1.00 8.40 -11.29
C THR A 16 -1.92 9.22 -10.38
N MET A 17 -2.40 8.65 -9.28
CA MET A 17 -3.29 9.28 -8.31
C MET A 17 -2.92 8.83 -6.89
N PRO A 18 -1.77 9.30 -6.35
CA PRO A 18 -1.19 8.76 -5.12
C PRO A 18 -2.06 8.99 -3.87
N HIS A 19 -2.98 9.94 -3.92
CA HIS A 19 -3.89 10.27 -2.82
C HIS A 19 -5.29 9.65 -2.94
N ALA A 20 -5.58 8.87 -4.00
CA ALA A 20 -6.90 8.31 -4.25
C ALA A 20 -7.35 7.22 -3.25
N PHE A 21 -6.39 6.59 -2.55
CA PHE A 21 -6.66 5.54 -1.58
C PHE A 21 -6.62 6.08 -0.15
N PRO A 22 -7.48 5.55 0.75
CA PRO A 22 -7.60 6.07 2.11
C PRO A 22 -6.33 5.83 2.93
N LEU A 23 -6.12 6.70 3.92
CA LEU A 23 -5.18 6.42 5.00
C LEU A 23 -5.69 5.23 5.81
N ILE A 24 -4.76 4.44 6.37
CA ILE A 24 -5.10 3.35 7.26
C ILE A 24 -5.36 3.96 8.65
N PRO A 25 -6.54 3.71 9.26
CA PRO A 25 -6.79 4.10 10.64
C PRO A 25 -5.66 3.62 11.55
N ARG A 26 -5.29 4.42 12.56
CA ARG A 26 -4.12 4.24 13.47
C ARG A 26 -2.78 4.67 12.87
N TYR A 27 -2.66 4.76 11.54
CA TYR A 27 -1.41 5.09 10.85
C TYR A 27 -1.48 6.41 10.06
N GLU A 28 -2.53 7.21 10.26
CA GLU A 28 -2.70 8.49 9.57
C GLU A 28 -1.54 9.44 9.83
N ARG A 29 -1.02 9.47 11.07
CA ARG A 29 0.15 10.28 11.46
C ARG A 29 1.42 9.93 10.67
N HIS A 30 1.52 8.70 10.16
CA HIS A 30 2.63 8.22 9.35
C HIS A 30 2.34 8.33 7.84
N GLY A 31 1.16 8.84 7.46
CA GLY A 31 0.75 8.99 6.06
C GLY A 31 0.53 7.67 5.33
N ILE A 32 0.33 6.56 6.06
CA ILE A 32 0.19 5.23 5.46
C ILE A 32 -1.18 5.07 4.83
N ARG A 33 -1.21 4.65 3.57
CA ARG A 33 -2.39 4.40 2.74
C ARG A 33 -2.45 2.94 2.32
N ARG A 34 -3.65 2.48 1.97
CA ARG A 34 -3.88 1.10 1.50
C ARG A 34 -4.66 1.06 0.20
N ARG A 35 -4.05 0.50 -0.84
CA ARG A 35 -4.76 0.02 -2.03
C ARG A 35 -5.06 -1.47 -1.89
N SER A 36 -6.32 -1.86 -2.02
CA SER A 36 -6.70 -3.28 -2.09
C SER A 36 -6.67 -3.77 -3.53
N TYR A 37 -6.17 -4.98 -3.77
CA TYR A 37 -6.20 -5.64 -5.07
C TYR A 37 -6.31 -7.16 -4.88
N ASN A 38 -7.40 -7.77 -5.36
CA ASN A 38 -7.66 -9.22 -5.27
C ASN A 38 -7.40 -9.81 -3.87
N GLY A 39 -7.82 -9.12 -2.81
CA GLY A 39 -7.64 -9.56 -1.41
C GLY A 39 -6.28 -9.20 -0.79
N TYR A 40 -5.32 -8.70 -1.57
CA TYR A 40 -4.04 -8.22 -1.08
C TYR A 40 -4.10 -6.72 -0.77
N GLY A 41 -3.35 -6.30 0.24
CA GLY A 41 -3.16 -4.88 0.58
C GLY A 41 -1.79 -4.39 0.15
N ILE A 42 -1.75 -3.33 -0.66
CA ILE A 42 -0.53 -2.58 -0.98
C ILE A 42 -0.47 -1.41 0.00
N LEU A 43 0.43 -1.49 0.98
CA LEU A 43 0.63 -0.47 2.00
C LEU A 43 1.71 0.49 1.52
N TYR A 44 1.39 1.77 1.42
CA TYR A 44 2.29 2.76 0.84
C TYR A 44 2.16 4.12 1.52
N SER A 45 3.12 5.00 1.27
CA SER A 45 3.08 6.41 1.66
C SER A 45 3.43 7.30 0.48
N VAL A 46 2.92 8.52 0.49
CA VAL A 46 3.31 9.56 -0.48
C VAL A 46 4.38 10.42 0.18
N GLN A 47 5.58 10.39 -0.37
CA GLN A 47 6.71 11.23 0.02
C GLN A 47 6.83 12.41 -0.96
N SER A 48 7.74 13.35 -0.71
CA SER A 48 7.88 14.57 -1.51
C SER A 48 8.18 14.32 -2.99
N ASP A 49 8.91 13.25 -3.31
CA ASP A 49 9.38 12.93 -4.66
C ASP A 49 8.87 11.60 -5.20
N ARG A 50 8.18 10.79 -4.37
CA ARG A 50 7.86 9.40 -4.72
C ARG A 50 6.66 8.84 -3.96
N VAL A 51 6.10 7.78 -4.54
CA VAL A 51 5.27 6.81 -3.81
C VAL A 51 6.20 5.72 -3.28
N PHE A 52 6.22 5.51 -1.97
CA PHE A 52 6.99 4.44 -1.34
C PHE A 52 6.05 3.31 -0.90
N VAL A 53 6.21 2.13 -1.50
CA VAL A 53 5.49 0.92 -1.12
C VAL A 53 6.24 0.24 0.02
N HIS A 54 5.66 0.26 1.22
CA HIS A 54 6.23 -0.34 2.42
C HIS A 54 6.16 -1.86 2.37
N ARG A 55 4.97 -2.39 2.08
CA ARG A 55 4.69 -3.83 2.03
C ARG A 55 3.51 -4.15 1.12
N ILE A 56 3.54 -5.34 0.55
CA ILE A 56 2.35 -6.00 0.01
C ILE A 56 2.00 -7.14 0.98
N ILE A 57 0.77 -7.12 1.49
CA ILE A 57 0.28 -8.09 2.45
C ILE A 57 -0.85 -8.92 1.85
N GLY A 58 -0.86 -10.21 2.17
CA GLY A 58 -1.92 -11.13 1.78
C GLY A 58 -3.20 -10.97 2.63
N PRO A 59 -4.27 -11.68 2.25
CA PRO A 59 -5.52 -11.70 3.01
C PRO A 59 -5.29 -12.12 4.47
N GLY A 60 -5.94 -11.42 5.41
CA GLY A 60 -5.88 -11.75 6.83
C GLY A 60 -4.55 -11.42 7.53
N GLN A 61 -3.55 -10.86 6.83
CA GLN A 61 -2.32 -10.43 7.45
C GLN A 61 -2.48 -9.10 8.20
N ASP A 62 -1.88 -9.02 9.38
CA ASP A 62 -1.97 -7.88 10.28
C ASP A 62 -1.07 -6.70 9.83
N HIS A 63 -1.62 -5.48 9.90
CA HIS A 63 -0.92 -4.26 9.49
C HIS A 63 0.24 -3.88 10.42
N ASP A 64 0.06 -3.99 11.74
CA ASP A 64 1.06 -3.64 12.75
C ASP A 64 2.32 -4.49 12.57
N ARG A 65 2.12 -5.81 12.38
CA ARG A 65 3.22 -6.74 12.12
C ARG A 65 3.93 -6.45 10.79
N ALA A 66 3.21 -5.96 9.80
CA ALA A 66 3.76 -5.67 8.48
C ALA A 66 4.53 -4.35 8.46
N LEU A 67 3.98 -3.29 9.06
CA LEU A 67 4.51 -1.94 8.99
C LEU A 67 5.67 -1.70 9.95
N ARG A 68 5.71 -2.38 11.12
CA ARG A 68 6.77 -2.22 12.14
C ARG A 68 7.13 -0.74 12.40
N LEU A 69 6.12 0.12 12.44
CA LEU A 69 6.29 1.54 12.73
C LEU A 69 6.26 1.68 14.26
N ASN A 70 7.38 2.09 14.85
CA ASN A 70 7.51 2.40 16.28
C ASN A 70 6.89 3.76 16.61
#